data_AF-A0A9R1C3V7-F1
#
_entry.id   AF-A0A9R1C3V7-F1
#
_cell.length_a   1.000
_cell.length_b   1.000
_cell.length_c   1.000
_cell.angle_alpha   90.00
_cell.angle_beta   90.00
_cell.angle_gamma   90.00
#
_symmetry.space_group_name_H-M   'P 1'
#
loop_
_entity.id
_entity.type
_entity.pdbx_description
1 polymer ?
#
loop_
_entity_poly.entity_id
_entity_poly.type
_entity_poly.pdbx_seq_one_letter_code
_entity_poly.pdbx_strand_id
1 'polypeptide(L)'
;MISFMHIAKNVKVTELSLYEDAILDACCHNIPADDELWYRVVEVSVLLLTCTQRSNPRSPWYDRVLSEMLGHLERQPLNKERRVAWLTLIGPVFDSMGLFLLAHFRLLFSLFFQWIHADDDRTVLLVLERIHTVIKLTWIRKSPYTSRLVNELVLLYKESATRKSREMMRNHIVEILMLLQKCKGQQFEEAWKKHEADLDLTLLLSRFKELCTEDGSPETGILNVDSCLA
;
A
#
# COMPACT_ATOMS: atom_id res chain seq x y z
N MET A 1 -26.48 2.45 1.59
CA MET A 1 -25.18 1.98 2.13
C MET A 1 -25.30 1.08 3.36
N ILE A 2 -26.04 1.45 4.41
CA ILE A 2 -26.21 0.59 5.61
C ILE A 2 -26.85 -0.77 5.26
N SER A 3 -27.88 -0.78 4.41
CA SER A 3 -28.51 -2.02 3.94
C SER A 3 -27.52 -2.93 3.19
N PHE A 4 -26.63 -2.35 2.36
CA PHE A 4 -25.57 -3.10 1.68
C PHE A 4 -24.55 -3.67 2.65
N MET A 5 -24.17 -2.95 3.72
CA MET A 5 -23.31 -3.51 4.77
C MET A 5 -23.94 -4.72 5.45
N HIS A 6 -25.24 -4.62 5.77
CA HIS A 6 -25.95 -5.71 6.41
C HIS A 6 -26.01 -6.92 5.48
N ILE A 7 -26.36 -6.71 4.21
CA ILE A 7 -26.38 -7.77 3.20
C ILE A 7 -25.00 -8.41 3.06
N ALA A 8 -23.94 -7.62 2.87
CA ALA A 8 -22.57 -8.12 2.70
C ALA A 8 -22.08 -8.98 3.88
N LYS A 9 -22.52 -8.67 5.10
CA LYS A 9 -22.12 -9.39 6.32
C LYS A 9 -22.99 -10.62 6.63
N ASN A 10 -24.23 -10.67 6.15
CA ASN A 10 -25.21 -11.66 6.59
C ASN A 10 -25.73 -12.58 5.48
N VAL A 11 -25.58 -12.18 4.21
CA VAL A 11 -26.05 -12.96 3.06
C VAL A 11 -24.93 -13.86 2.54
N LYS A 12 -25.29 -15.07 2.10
CA LYS A 12 -24.32 -16.01 1.55
C LYS A 12 -23.75 -15.45 0.25
N VAL A 13 -22.46 -15.63 0.05
CA VAL A 13 -21.77 -15.15 -1.16
C VAL A 13 -22.38 -15.72 -2.45
N THR A 14 -22.93 -16.93 -2.40
CA THR A 14 -23.62 -17.57 -3.55
C THR A 14 -24.92 -16.88 -3.96
N GLU A 15 -25.58 -16.19 -3.03
CA GLU A 15 -26.79 -15.41 -3.31
C GLU A 15 -26.40 -14.02 -3.83
N LEU A 16 -25.31 -13.45 -3.30
CA LEU A 16 -24.74 -12.19 -3.75
C LEU A 16 -24.17 -12.25 -5.18
N SER A 17 -23.61 -13.39 -5.60
CA SER A 17 -23.02 -13.53 -6.93
C SER A 17 -24.03 -13.37 -8.07
N LEU A 18 -25.33 -13.57 -7.82
CA LEU A 18 -26.38 -13.36 -8.84
C LEU A 18 -26.60 -11.88 -9.18
N TYR A 19 -26.13 -10.98 -8.33
CA TYR A 19 -26.33 -9.53 -8.46
C TYR A 19 -25.02 -8.75 -8.42
N GLU A 20 -23.88 -9.42 -8.62
CA GLU A 20 -22.56 -8.83 -8.41
C GLU A 20 -22.36 -7.54 -9.22
N ASP A 21 -22.71 -7.57 -10.51
CA ASP A 21 -22.51 -6.42 -11.40
C ASP A 21 -23.34 -5.22 -10.96
N ALA A 22 -24.61 -5.42 -10.63
CA ALA A 22 -25.50 -4.34 -10.19
C ALA A 22 -25.05 -3.75 -8.85
N ILE A 23 -24.57 -4.60 -7.94
CA ILE A 23 -24.09 -4.18 -6.62
C ILE A 23 -22.79 -3.38 -6.74
N LEU A 24 -21.84 -3.85 -7.55
CA LEU A 24 -20.55 -3.18 -7.72
C LEU A 24 -20.69 -1.91 -8.57
N ASP A 25 -21.58 -1.90 -9.55
CA ASP A 25 -21.93 -0.69 -10.28
C ASP A 25 -22.54 0.37 -9.35
N ALA A 26 -23.45 -0.03 -8.45
CA ALA A 26 -23.98 0.86 -7.43
C ALA A 26 -22.88 1.38 -6.48
N CYS A 27 -21.90 0.54 -6.10
CA CYS A 27 -20.75 0.99 -5.31
C CYS A 27 -19.96 2.09 -6.05
N CYS A 28 -19.64 1.88 -7.33
CA CYS A 28 -18.95 2.87 -8.15
C CYS A 28 -19.70 4.21 -8.23
N HIS A 29 -21.02 4.17 -8.46
CA HIS A 29 -21.83 5.39 -8.53
C HIS A 29 -21.91 6.17 -7.22
N ASN A 30 -21.70 5.49 -6.07
CA ASN A 30 -21.69 6.13 -4.76
C ASN A 30 -20.29 6.60 -4.32
N ILE A 31 -19.22 6.29 -5.07
CA ILE A 31 -17.88 6.77 -4.76
C ILE A 31 -17.77 8.30 -4.68
N PRO A 32 -18.38 9.10 -5.59
CA PRO A 32 -18.34 10.56 -5.47
C PRO A 32 -19.28 11.14 -4.39
N ALA A 33 -19.55 10.41 -3.30
CA ALA A 33 -20.39 10.87 -2.21
C ALA A 33 -19.74 12.00 -1.37
N ASP A 34 -20.58 12.64 -0.56
CA ASP A 34 -20.17 13.64 0.42
C ASP A 34 -19.30 13.05 1.55
N ASP A 35 -18.52 13.92 2.21
CA ASP A 35 -17.50 13.56 3.20
C ASP A 35 -18.04 12.68 4.33
N GLU A 36 -19.23 12.99 4.84
CA GLU A 36 -19.86 12.26 5.96
C GLU A 36 -20.13 10.79 5.63
N LEU A 37 -20.38 10.48 4.36
CA LEU A 37 -20.71 9.13 3.91
C LEU A 37 -19.50 8.38 3.37
N TRP A 38 -18.42 9.09 3.04
CA TRP A 38 -17.29 8.52 2.34
C TRP A 38 -16.65 7.32 3.05
N TYR A 39 -16.47 7.40 4.38
CA TYR A 39 -15.95 6.25 5.15
C TYR A 39 -16.79 4.99 4.94
N ARG A 40 -18.12 5.12 5.00
CA ARG A 40 -19.06 4.01 4.80
C ARG A 40 -19.07 3.53 3.36
N VAL A 41 -18.94 4.45 2.41
CA VAL A 41 -18.86 4.12 0.99
C VAL A 41 -17.62 3.27 0.70
N VAL A 42 -16.44 3.68 1.19
CA VAL A 42 -15.23 2.88 1.05
C VAL A 42 -15.37 1.53 1.75
N GLU A 43 -15.85 1.51 3.00
CA GLU A 43 -16.00 0.28 3.79
C GLU A 43 -16.88 -0.75 3.05
N VAL A 44 -18.04 -0.32 2.56
CA VAL A 44 -18.98 -1.16 1.82
C VAL A 44 -18.39 -1.62 0.49
N SER A 45 -17.74 -0.71 -0.23
CA SER A 45 -17.19 -1.01 -1.55
C SER A 45 -16.06 -2.03 -1.46
N VAL A 46 -15.15 -1.87 -0.49
CA VAL A 46 -14.08 -2.84 -0.20
C VAL A 46 -14.67 -4.20 0.17
N LEU A 47 -15.64 -4.23 1.09
CA LEU A 47 -16.25 -5.47 1.55
C LEU A 47 -16.96 -6.22 0.40
N LEU A 48 -17.80 -5.51 -0.36
CA LEU A 48 -18.56 -6.11 -1.46
C LEU A 48 -17.67 -6.55 -2.62
N LEU A 49 -16.66 -5.74 -2.97
CA LEU A 49 -15.70 -6.10 -4.00
C LEU A 49 -14.95 -7.37 -3.63
N THR A 50 -14.37 -7.42 -2.42
CA THR A 50 -13.58 -8.57 -1.99
C THR A 50 -14.42 -9.82 -1.72
N CYS A 51 -15.67 -9.69 -1.26
CA CYS A 51 -16.53 -10.86 -1.05
C CYS A 51 -17.08 -11.45 -2.36
N THR A 52 -17.41 -10.61 -3.35
CA THR A 52 -17.96 -11.06 -4.64
C THR A 52 -16.86 -11.55 -5.57
N GLN A 53 -15.78 -10.77 -5.73
CA GLN A 53 -14.70 -11.09 -6.66
C GLN A 53 -13.66 -12.05 -6.07
N ARG A 54 -13.62 -12.19 -4.73
CA ARG A 54 -12.76 -13.12 -3.99
C ARG A 54 -11.31 -13.04 -4.50
N SER A 55 -10.67 -14.19 -4.68
CA SER A 55 -9.31 -14.37 -5.19
C SER A 55 -9.20 -14.29 -6.72
N ASN A 56 -10.11 -13.59 -7.42
CA ASN A 56 -9.95 -13.30 -8.85
C ASN A 56 -9.33 -11.90 -9.07
N PRO A 57 -7.99 -11.75 -8.97
CA PRO A 57 -7.34 -10.46 -9.16
C PRO A 57 -7.49 -9.89 -10.58
N ARG A 58 -7.91 -10.72 -11.55
CA ARG A 58 -8.13 -10.33 -12.95
C ARG A 58 -9.52 -9.75 -13.19
N SER A 59 -10.38 -9.73 -12.18
CA SER A 59 -11.71 -9.16 -12.35
C SER A 59 -11.61 -7.68 -12.74
N PRO A 60 -12.32 -7.24 -13.80
CA PRO A 60 -12.34 -5.83 -14.20
C PRO A 60 -12.96 -4.93 -13.12
N TRP A 61 -13.72 -5.51 -12.19
CA TRP A 61 -14.29 -4.76 -11.07
C TRP A 61 -13.24 -4.25 -10.09
N TYR A 62 -12.11 -4.95 -9.92
CA TYR A 62 -11.00 -4.44 -9.11
C TYR A 62 -10.43 -3.16 -9.70
N ASP A 63 -10.13 -3.18 -11.01
CA ASP A 63 -9.62 -2.02 -11.75
C ASP A 63 -10.61 -0.85 -11.72
N ARG A 64 -11.90 -1.13 -11.99
CA ARG A 64 -12.95 -0.11 -12.04
C ARG A 64 -13.16 0.56 -10.68
N VAL A 65 -13.43 -0.21 -9.62
CA VAL A 65 -13.70 0.33 -8.28
C VAL A 65 -12.49 1.08 -7.73
N LEU A 66 -11.28 0.51 -7.87
CA LEU A 66 -10.06 1.17 -7.38
C LEU A 66 -9.78 2.46 -8.16
N SER A 67 -9.95 2.47 -9.48
CA SER A 67 -9.78 3.67 -10.30
C SER A 67 -10.74 4.79 -9.92
N GLU A 68 -12.01 4.46 -9.66
CA GLU A 68 -12.99 5.45 -9.19
C GLU A 68 -12.60 6.03 -7.82
N MET A 69 -12.19 5.19 -6.87
CA MET A 69 -11.73 5.65 -5.55
C MET A 69 -10.50 6.57 -5.68
N LEU A 70 -9.50 6.15 -6.45
CA LEU A 70 -8.28 6.91 -6.65
C LEU A 70 -8.53 8.22 -7.38
N GLY A 71 -9.37 8.21 -8.42
CA GLY A 71 -9.75 9.42 -9.14
C GLY A 71 -10.55 10.39 -8.27
N HIS A 72 -11.40 9.89 -7.37
CA HIS A 72 -12.10 10.73 -6.41
C HIS A 72 -11.13 11.38 -5.41
N LEU A 73 -10.15 10.63 -4.91
CA LEU A 73 -9.10 11.14 -4.02
C LEU A 73 -8.16 12.14 -4.72
N GLU A 74 -7.82 11.91 -5.99
CA GLU A 74 -6.97 12.80 -6.79
C GLU A 74 -7.60 14.20 -7.00
N ARG A 75 -8.93 14.29 -7.03
CA ARG A 75 -9.64 15.58 -7.12
C ARG A 75 -9.59 16.39 -5.82
N GLN A 76 -9.45 15.72 -4.67
CA GLN A 76 -9.42 16.36 -3.35
C GLN A 76 -8.35 15.75 -2.43
N PRO A 77 -7.06 15.80 -2.82
CA PRO A 77 -6.02 15.02 -2.15
C PRO A 77 -5.68 15.56 -0.76
N LEU A 78 -6.05 16.80 -0.44
CA LEU A 78 -5.81 17.41 0.86
C LEU A 78 -6.94 17.15 1.86
N ASN A 79 -8.04 16.52 1.44
CA ASN A 79 -9.13 16.16 2.36
C ASN A 79 -8.67 15.03 3.29
N LYS A 80 -8.39 15.41 4.54
CA LYS A 80 -7.84 14.51 5.56
C LYS A 80 -8.76 13.33 5.86
N GLU A 81 -10.06 13.58 6.02
CA GLU A 81 -11.03 12.55 6.37
C GLU A 81 -11.12 11.50 5.26
N ARG A 82 -11.16 11.96 4.01
CA ARG A 82 -11.21 11.05 2.84
C ARG A 82 -10.00 10.15 2.73
N ARG A 83 -8.83 10.75 2.84
CA ARG A 83 -7.56 10.03 2.78
C ARG A 83 -7.44 9.02 3.91
N VAL A 84 -7.71 9.43 5.16
CA VAL A 84 -7.59 8.55 6.33
C VAL A 84 -8.57 7.38 6.23
N ALA A 85 -9.82 7.64 5.84
CA ALA A 85 -10.81 6.59 5.61
C ALA A 85 -10.32 5.56 4.58
N TRP A 86 -9.87 6.03 3.42
CA TRP A 86 -9.41 5.16 2.35
C TRP A 86 -8.16 4.35 2.74
N LEU A 87 -7.13 5.01 3.27
CA LEU A 87 -5.90 4.31 3.70
C LEU A 87 -6.15 3.26 4.77
N THR A 88 -7.11 3.51 5.68
CA THR A 88 -7.48 2.56 6.74
C THR A 88 -8.15 1.31 6.17
N LEU A 89 -8.97 1.46 5.13
CA LEU A 89 -9.88 0.41 4.67
C LEU A 89 -9.40 -0.35 3.42
N ILE A 90 -8.49 0.20 2.63
CA ILE A 90 -8.17 -0.35 1.31
C ILE A 90 -7.35 -1.66 1.32
N GLY A 91 -6.75 -2.04 2.45
CA GLY A 91 -5.87 -3.21 2.58
C GLY A 91 -6.36 -4.49 1.89
N PRO A 92 -7.60 -4.96 2.16
CA PRO A 92 -8.14 -6.18 1.55
C PRO A 92 -8.20 -6.15 0.01
N VAL A 93 -8.38 -4.97 -0.60
CA VAL A 93 -8.35 -4.80 -2.05
C VAL A 93 -6.94 -5.00 -2.57
N PHE A 94 -5.94 -4.43 -1.89
CA PHE A 94 -4.54 -4.63 -2.25
C PHE A 94 -4.15 -6.10 -2.17
N ASP A 95 -4.48 -6.77 -1.07
CA ASP A 95 -4.17 -8.19 -0.86
C ASP A 95 -4.83 -9.07 -1.95
N SER A 96 -6.05 -8.72 -2.35
CA SER A 96 -6.78 -9.46 -3.39
C SER A 96 -6.23 -9.23 -4.80
N MET A 97 -5.75 -8.02 -5.11
CA MET A 97 -5.17 -7.68 -6.42
C MET A 97 -3.72 -8.14 -6.58
N GLY A 98 -2.92 -8.09 -5.52
CA GLY A 98 -1.50 -8.45 -5.54
C GLY A 98 -0.73 -7.71 -6.65
N LEU A 99 -0.10 -8.45 -7.55
CA LEU A 99 0.68 -7.92 -8.67
C LEU A 99 -0.12 -6.99 -9.61
N PHE A 100 -1.45 -7.13 -9.68
CA PHE A 100 -2.27 -6.30 -10.57
C PHE A 100 -2.36 -4.84 -10.12
N LEU A 101 -1.95 -4.52 -8.89
CA LEU A 101 -1.81 -3.14 -8.43
C LEU A 101 -0.90 -2.29 -9.31
N LEU A 102 0.01 -2.92 -10.08
CA LEU A 102 0.88 -2.24 -11.04
C LEU A 102 0.15 -1.31 -12.00
N ALA A 103 -1.06 -1.67 -12.42
CA ALA A 103 -1.88 -0.85 -13.30
C ALA A 103 -2.19 0.54 -12.69
N HIS A 104 -2.23 0.64 -11.37
CA HIS A 104 -2.60 1.85 -10.63
C HIS A 104 -1.41 2.60 -10.04
N PHE A 105 -0.17 2.18 -10.34
CA PHE A 105 1.03 2.75 -9.73
C PHE A 105 1.15 4.25 -9.90
N ARG A 106 0.80 4.76 -11.08
CA ARG A 106 0.85 6.20 -11.36
C ARG A 106 0.02 6.99 -10.37
N LEU A 107 -1.23 6.59 -10.14
CA LEU A 107 -2.14 7.28 -9.22
C LEU A 107 -1.78 7.01 -7.76
N LEU A 108 -1.49 5.75 -7.41
CA LEU A 108 -1.09 5.35 -6.05
C LEU A 108 0.14 6.13 -5.57
N PHE A 109 1.24 6.09 -6.33
CA PHE A 109 2.47 6.77 -5.92
C PHE A 109 2.34 8.29 -5.98
N SER A 110 1.54 8.84 -6.90
CA SER A 110 1.23 10.28 -6.90
C SER A 110 0.61 10.72 -5.56
N LEU A 111 -0.44 10.02 -5.11
CA LEU A 111 -1.11 10.29 -3.84
C LEU A 111 -0.21 9.98 -2.64
N PHE A 112 0.51 8.86 -2.65
CA PHE A 112 1.43 8.50 -1.57
C PHE A 112 2.53 9.53 -1.36
N PHE A 113 3.18 10.00 -2.44
CA PHE A 113 4.21 11.03 -2.31
C PHE A 113 3.66 12.37 -1.84
N GLN A 114 2.39 12.67 -2.13
CA GLN A 114 1.73 13.84 -1.56
C GLN A 114 1.42 13.67 -0.07
N TRP A 115 1.03 12.48 0.34
CA TRP A 115 0.52 12.22 1.70
C TRP A 115 1.57 11.79 2.71
N ILE A 116 2.72 11.28 2.25
CA ILE A 116 3.84 10.87 3.11
C ILE A 116 4.41 12.05 3.91
N HIS A 117 4.20 13.30 3.46
CA HIS A 117 4.58 14.53 4.15
C HIS A 117 3.40 15.30 4.76
N ALA A 118 2.24 14.65 4.97
CA ALA A 118 1.09 15.31 5.57
C ALA A 118 1.37 15.85 6.99
N ASP A 119 0.64 16.87 7.41
CA ASP A 119 0.82 17.51 8.72
C ASP A 119 0.45 16.62 9.90
N ASP A 120 -0.35 15.56 9.71
CA ASP A 120 -0.78 14.66 10.77
C ASP A 120 -0.07 13.29 10.74
N ASP A 121 0.41 12.86 11.90
CA ASP A 121 1.15 11.61 12.06
C ASP A 121 0.35 10.37 11.63
N ARG A 122 -0.97 10.38 11.82
CA ARG A 122 -1.85 9.25 11.47
C ARG A 122 -1.84 8.97 9.98
N THR A 123 -1.94 10.01 9.16
CA THR A 123 -1.84 9.87 7.70
C THR A 123 -0.50 9.27 7.32
N VAL A 124 0.59 9.85 7.82
CA VAL A 124 1.95 9.43 7.44
C VAL A 124 2.17 7.95 7.74
N LEU A 125 1.77 7.49 8.93
CA LEU A 125 1.86 6.07 9.30
C LEU A 125 1.05 5.18 8.37
N LEU A 126 -0.21 5.54 8.11
CA LEU A 126 -1.06 4.77 7.20
C LEU A 126 -0.50 4.71 5.77
N VAL A 127 0.09 5.80 5.27
CA VAL A 127 0.76 5.83 3.96
C VAL A 127 1.97 4.90 3.94
N LEU A 128 2.81 4.93 4.98
CA LEU A 128 3.96 4.03 5.08
C LEU A 128 3.53 2.55 5.09
N GLU A 129 2.49 2.21 5.87
CA GLU A 129 1.92 0.86 5.85
C GLU A 129 1.45 0.45 4.45
N ARG A 130 0.72 1.33 3.75
CA ARG A 130 0.22 1.04 2.41
C ARG A 130 1.34 0.93 1.38
N ILE A 131 2.38 1.77 1.45
CA ILE A 131 3.57 1.68 0.61
C ILE A 131 4.26 0.33 0.84
N HIS A 132 4.47 -0.06 2.10
CA HIS A 132 5.09 -1.33 2.44
C HIS A 132 4.29 -2.51 1.85
N THR A 133 2.96 -2.53 2.02
CA THR A 133 2.07 -3.54 1.41
C THR A 133 2.21 -3.56 -0.11
N VAL A 134 2.15 -2.40 -0.79
CA VAL A 134 2.25 -2.33 -2.25
C VAL A 134 3.60 -2.86 -2.75
N ILE A 135 4.70 -2.50 -2.10
CA ILE A 135 6.04 -2.99 -2.49
C ILE A 135 6.13 -4.50 -2.28
N LYS A 136 5.66 -5.00 -1.13
CA LYS A 136 5.66 -6.43 -0.80
C LYS A 136 4.87 -7.25 -1.81
N LEU A 137 3.69 -6.78 -2.22
CA LEU A 137 2.78 -7.50 -3.12
C LEU A 137 3.19 -7.45 -4.59
N THR A 138 3.91 -6.42 -5.02
CA THR A 138 4.15 -6.17 -6.45
C THR A 138 5.56 -6.49 -6.93
N TRP A 139 6.51 -6.76 -6.02
CA TRP A 139 7.92 -7.10 -6.30
C TRP A 139 8.40 -6.76 -7.72
N ILE A 140 8.59 -5.47 -8.01
CA ILE A 140 8.90 -5.05 -9.38
C ILE A 140 10.40 -5.13 -9.58
N ARG A 141 10.89 -5.82 -10.61
CA ARG A 141 12.34 -5.85 -10.87
C ARG A 141 12.92 -4.47 -11.24
N LYS A 142 12.13 -3.58 -11.86
CA LYS A 142 12.49 -2.19 -12.19
C LYS A 142 11.28 -1.25 -12.07
N SER A 143 11.32 -0.29 -11.14
CA SER A 143 10.26 0.70 -10.97
C SER A 143 10.81 2.12 -11.19
N PRO A 144 10.12 3.00 -11.95
CA PRO A 144 10.54 4.39 -12.11
C PRO A 144 10.44 5.17 -10.78
N TYR A 145 9.71 4.64 -9.79
CA TYR A 145 9.48 5.31 -8.51
C TYR A 145 10.54 5.00 -7.45
N THR A 146 11.43 4.02 -7.66
CA THR A 146 12.40 3.58 -6.63
C THR A 146 13.26 4.73 -6.12
N SER A 147 13.91 5.47 -7.04
CA SER A 147 14.81 6.57 -6.66
C SER A 147 14.07 7.70 -5.95
N ARG A 148 12.87 8.06 -6.42
CA ARG A 148 12.04 9.06 -5.76
C ARG A 148 11.64 8.60 -4.37
N LEU A 149 11.11 7.39 -4.24
CA LEU A 149 10.67 6.83 -2.96
C LEU A 149 11.79 6.82 -1.92
N VAL A 150 13.01 6.41 -2.30
CA VAL A 150 14.17 6.47 -1.38
C VAL A 150 14.40 7.90 -0.89
N ASN A 151 14.30 8.90 -1.77
CA ASN A 151 14.47 10.31 -1.37
C ASN A 151 13.37 10.79 -0.44
N GLU A 152 12.11 10.49 -0.73
CA GLU A 152 10.98 10.90 0.12
C GLU A 152 11.07 10.22 1.50
N LEU A 153 11.49 8.95 1.56
CA LEU A 153 11.69 8.22 2.83
C LEU A 153 12.83 8.81 3.66
N VAL A 154 13.95 9.18 3.03
CA VAL A 154 15.06 9.86 3.71
C VAL A 154 14.64 11.23 4.22
N LEU A 155 13.92 12.01 3.39
CA LEU A 155 13.39 13.30 3.79
C LEU A 155 12.43 13.16 4.99
N LEU A 156 11.48 12.22 4.90
CA LEU A 156 10.56 11.94 6.00
C LEU A 156 11.30 11.49 7.26
N TYR A 157 12.38 10.71 7.15
CA TYR A 157 13.18 10.32 8.31
C TYR A 157 13.74 11.54 9.05
N LYS A 158 14.23 12.55 8.32
CA LYS A 158 14.70 13.81 8.90
C LYS A 158 13.54 14.58 9.54
N GLU A 159 12.45 14.75 8.81
CA GLU A 159 11.25 15.45 9.29
C GLU A 159 10.62 14.77 10.51
N SER A 160 10.75 13.45 10.64
CA SER A 160 10.21 12.69 11.78
C SER A 160 10.78 13.13 13.13
N ALA A 161 11.94 13.81 13.15
CA ALA A 161 12.57 14.27 14.39
C ALA A 161 11.66 15.18 15.25
N THR A 162 10.74 15.92 14.60
CA THR A 162 9.79 16.83 15.27
C THR A 162 8.40 16.21 15.50
N ARG A 163 8.17 14.98 15.01
CA ARG A 163 6.87 14.30 15.07
C ARG A 163 6.65 13.57 16.40
N LYS A 164 5.39 13.41 16.82
CA LYS A 164 5.06 12.68 18.05
C LYS A 164 5.29 11.18 17.87
N SER A 165 4.92 10.66 16.72
CA SER A 165 5.07 9.25 16.34
C SER A 165 6.43 8.92 15.72
N ARG A 166 7.48 9.68 16.04
CA ARG A 166 8.80 9.59 15.40
C ARG A 166 9.35 8.15 15.32
N GLU A 167 9.25 7.38 16.41
CA GLU A 167 9.86 6.05 16.49
C GLU A 167 9.13 5.06 15.60
N MET A 168 7.80 5.09 15.61
CA MET A 168 6.97 4.27 14.72
C MET A 168 7.22 4.60 13.25
N MET A 169 7.29 5.90 12.90
CA MET A 169 7.59 6.33 11.53
C MET A 169 8.98 5.84 11.08
N ARG A 170 10.00 6.04 11.92
CA ARG A 170 11.37 5.62 11.61
C ARG A 170 11.48 4.10 11.43
N ASN A 171 10.79 3.31 12.24
CA ASN A 171 10.78 1.85 12.09
C ASN A 171 10.17 1.44 10.74
N HIS A 172 9.00 1.99 10.38
CA HIS A 172 8.38 1.72 9.07
C HIS A 172 9.28 2.15 7.90
N ILE A 173 9.94 3.31 8.01
CA ILE A 173 10.88 3.77 6.98
C ILE A 173 12.02 2.76 6.80
N VAL A 174 12.62 2.30 7.88
CA VAL A 174 13.71 1.31 7.83
C VAL A 174 13.21 -0.01 7.22
N GLU A 175 12.03 -0.50 7.63
CA GLU A 175 11.42 -1.70 7.05
C GLU A 175 11.20 -1.59 5.54
N ILE A 176 10.69 -0.45 5.07
CA ILE A 176 10.50 -0.22 3.63
C ILE A 176 11.85 -0.15 2.90
N LEU A 177 12.86 0.52 3.46
CA LEU A 177 14.19 0.59 2.85
C LEU A 177 14.82 -0.80 2.75
N MET A 178 14.68 -1.64 3.78
CA MET A 178 15.19 -3.02 3.75
C MET A 178 14.48 -3.83 2.67
N LEU A 179 13.15 -3.71 2.60
CA LEU A 179 12.38 -4.36 1.56
C LEU A 179 12.82 -3.91 0.17
N LEU A 180 13.04 -2.61 -0.04
CA LEU A 180 13.55 -2.08 -1.30
C LEU A 180 14.95 -2.60 -1.65
N GLN A 181 15.86 -2.68 -0.68
CA GLN A 181 17.20 -3.22 -0.89
C GLN A 181 17.13 -4.70 -1.34
N LYS A 182 16.37 -5.53 -0.61
CA LYS A 182 16.13 -6.94 -0.96
C LYS A 182 15.51 -7.09 -2.36
N CYS A 183 14.62 -6.17 -2.73
CA CYS A 183 13.93 -6.19 -4.02
C CYS A 183 14.76 -5.74 -5.23
N LYS A 184 15.62 -4.72 -5.05
CA LYS A 184 16.08 -3.89 -6.17
C LYS A 184 17.59 -3.85 -6.35
N GLY A 185 18.37 -4.37 -5.40
CA GLY A 185 19.84 -4.42 -5.47
C GLY A 185 20.41 -3.10 -6.02
N GLN A 186 21.04 -3.16 -7.19
CA GLN A 186 21.73 -2.03 -7.82
C GLN A 186 20.89 -0.74 -7.98
N GLN A 187 19.59 -0.80 -8.32
CA GLN A 187 18.76 0.42 -8.43
C GLN A 187 18.56 1.12 -7.09
N PHE A 188 18.45 0.33 -6.02
CA PHE A 188 18.39 0.88 -4.67
C PHE A 188 19.76 1.45 -4.29
N GLU A 189 20.83 0.70 -4.50
CA GLU A 189 22.20 1.15 -4.18
C GLU A 189 22.56 2.47 -4.88
N GLU A 190 22.22 2.63 -6.16
CA GLU A 190 22.43 3.88 -6.90
C GLU A 190 21.66 5.06 -6.31
N ALA A 191 20.41 4.83 -5.88
CA ALA A 191 19.60 5.85 -5.23
C ALA A 191 20.05 6.15 -3.79
N TRP A 192 20.59 5.13 -3.10
CA TRP A 192 21.04 5.19 -1.72
C TRP A 192 22.40 5.86 -1.57
N LYS A 193 23.32 5.62 -2.51
CA LYS A 193 24.72 6.08 -2.47
C LYS A 193 24.90 7.57 -2.17
N LYS A 194 23.99 8.42 -2.66
CA LYS A 194 24.04 9.87 -2.41
C LYS A 194 23.72 10.28 -0.97
N HIS A 195 23.14 9.39 -0.18
CA HIS A 195 22.72 9.62 1.21
C HIS A 195 23.69 9.02 2.23
N GLU A 196 24.64 8.17 1.83
CA GLU A 196 25.57 7.49 2.76
C GLU A 196 26.48 8.43 3.54
N ALA A 197 26.79 9.61 2.98
CA ALA A 197 27.62 10.63 3.62
C ALA A 197 26.83 11.61 4.50
N ASP A 198 25.51 11.43 4.62
CA ASP A 198 24.64 12.34 5.36
C ASP A 198 24.70 12.05 6.86
N LEU A 199 25.25 13.00 7.63
CA LEU A 199 25.47 12.86 9.07
C LEU A 199 24.14 12.72 9.84
N ASP A 200 23.05 13.31 9.33
CA ASP A 200 21.72 13.22 9.96
C ASP A 200 21.13 11.80 9.90
N LEU A 201 21.68 10.95 9.02
CA LEU A 201 21.23 9.59 8.80
C LEU A 201 22.07 8.55 9.54
N THR A 202 23.04 8.95 10.37
CA THR A 202 23.95 8.01 11.06
C THR A 202 23.19 6.91 11.82
N LEU A 203 22.13 7.27 12.55
CA LEU A 203 21.27 6.33 13.28
C LEU A 203 20.40 5.45 12.37
N LEU A 204 19.99 5.97 11.22
CA LEU A 204 19.29 5.18 10.23
C LEU A 204 20.25 4.16 9.61
N LEU A 205 21.45 4.60 9.24
CA LEU A 205 22.48 3.77 8.64
C LEU A 205 22.93 2.65 9.59
N SER A 206 23.06 2.93 10.89
CA SER A 206 23.39 1.90 11.87
C SER A 206 22.29 0.84 11.97
N ARG A 207 21.02 1.27 12.17
CA ARG A 207 19.88 0.34 12.24
C ARG A 207 19.69 -0.45 10.96
N PHE A 208 19.85 0.21 9.81
CA PHE A 208 19.76 -0.43 8.51
C PHE A 208 20.84 -1.51 8.38
N LYS A 209 22.10 -1.21 8.72
CA LYS A 209 23.20 -2.18 8.68
C LYS A 209 23.00 -3.34 9.66
N GLU A 210 22.58 -3.07 10.89
CA GLU A 210 22.29 -4.11 11.90
C GLU A 210 21.27 -5.12 11.38
N LEU A 211 20.15 -4.64 10.85
CA LEU A 211 19.09 -5.53 10.35
C LEU A 211 19.49 -6.26 9.06
N CYS A 212 20.29 -5.64 8.18
CA CYS A 212 20.87 -6.34 7.03
C CYS A 212 21.83 -7.46 7.43
N THR A 213 22.52 -7.35 8.59
CA THR A 213 23.43 -8.39 9.08
C THR A 213 22.72 -9.54 9.78
N GLU A 214 21.58 -9.30 10.42
CA GLU A 214 20.78 -10.34 11.09
C GLU A 214 20.11 -11.31 10.10
N ASP A 215 19.69 -10.84 8.92
CA ASP A 215 19.17 -11.68 7.83
C ASP A 215 20.27 -12.50 7.10
N GLY A 216 21.55 -12.32 7.45
CA GLY A 216 22.72 -12.92 6.80
C GLY A 216 23.24 -14.22 7.44
N SER A 217 22.63 -14.72 8.53
CA SER A 217 23.06 -16.01 9.11
C SER A 217 22.53 -17.19 8.28
N PRO A 218 23.38 -18.08 7.77
CA PRO A 218 22.91 -19.24 7.01
C PRO A 218 22.27 -20.25 7.96
N GLU A 219 20.96 -20.44 7.85
CA GLU A 219 20.33 -21.68 8.30
C GLU A 219 20.86 -22.82 7.43
N THR A 220 21.85 -23.53 7.96
CA THR A 220 22.20 -24.88 7.54
C THR A 220 20.99 -25.79 7.69
N GLY A 221 20.37 -26.20 6.58
CA GLY A 221 19.19 -27.07 6.60
C GLY A 221 18.85 -27.59 5.21
N ILE A 222 19.59 -28.61 4.78
CA ILE A 222 19.36 -29.56 3.68
C ILE A 222 17.88 -29.65 3.25
N LEU A 223 17.60 -29.40 1.97
CA LEU A 223 16.66 -30.23 1.18
C LEU A 223 16.99 -30.11 -0.32
N ASN A 224 17.48 -31.23 -0.82
CA ASN A 224 17.76 -31.56 -2.22
C ASN A 224 16.45 -31.56 -3.03
N VAL A 225 16.38 -30.82 -4.14
CA VAL A 225 15.34 -31.02 -5.17
C VAL A 225 16.00 -31.05 -6.54
N ASP A 226 16.78 -32.11 -6.77
CA ASP A 226 16.93 -32.69 -8.11
C ASP A 226 15.87 -33.79 -8.24
N SER A 227 14.78 -33.50 -8.96
CA SER A 227 13.96 -34.45 -9.74
C SER A 227 12.58 -33.86 -10.01
N CYS A 228 12.36 -33.34 -11.22
CA CYS A 228 11.11 -33.43 -11.97
C CYS A 228 11.29 -32.74 -13.33
N LEU A 229 12.06 -33.39 -14.20
CA LEU A 229 11.96 -33.22 -15.65
C LEU A 229 11.82 -34.61 -16.26
N ALA A 230 10.57 -34.97 -16.54
CA ALA A 230 10.14 -35.93 -17.56
C ALA A 230 8.82 -35.39 -18.12
#